data_AF-A0A951N836-F1
#
_entry.id   AF-A0A951N836-F1
#
_cell.length_a   1.000
_cell.length_b   1.000
_cell.length_c   1.000
_cell.angle_alpha   90.00
_cell.angle_beta   90.00
_cell.angle_gamma   90.00
#
_symmetry.space_group_name_H-M   'P 1'
#
loop_
_entity.id
_entity.type
_entity.pdbx_description
1 polymer ?
#
loop_
_entity_poly.entity_id
_entity_poly.type
_entity_poly.pdbx_seq_one_letter_code
_entity_poly.pdbx_strand_id
1 'polypeptide(L)'
;MSALQHLFDGSFFEAVLATPPPEVGPPDETQVETFDWDAYNRAFFEKVPERARNSEEGRSIAQIAGAQLWMVRQFPPEVVGFLLQNIAAKSLWKYLTDEKRSELLQTATRGFQRTPQIVRQNVVRARIVHWFEQNPTECYALLLMWGQSEPQPPVIALAAAQTDDELPQKLPILIKKFGQEATFATLALGGCPRAFSALVTLRADGEKLARLLQEADEEDSPCEEIAPQDAESVPMPDSDAARFWKEQFEASEETRRQLCESLEKTLDADDRNRAALAERNAEVESLRKREQAALAQAERKLKNLEQSLGSELSELHKNFERQHRKLRALEREKTEMDNENRRFKKQLRHIARLLEEERKKIAVSEKSQPPAQVAPIDSILTPTTTQSAPNRPVVVQPPTPLDEIFEWRADGRPVKITPRAIRRLIDQNNEDAVFGIMQALEALKHSDRATHDKFLKRLGDASAYYPRVLTERMTRVLVDASNVARHTPNRYGKGQLRHLLEMRDELRRLDCFPILFYADASLRYFIDEATKFRDMVAHGEIIVADKGTEADE
;
A
#
# COMPACT_ATOMS: atom_id res chain seq x y z
N MET A 1 7.45 33.46 3.40
CA MET A 1 6.79 32.15 3.56
C MET A 1 7.36 31.02 2.67
N SER A 2 8.04 31.26 1.54
CA SER A 2 8.44 30.14 0.63
C SER A 2 9.70 29.35 1.05
N ALA A 3 10.63 29.91 1.83
CA ALA A 3 11.83 29.19 2.29
C ALA A 3 11.51 28.08 3.31
N LEU A 4 10.46 28.26 4.13
CA LEU A 4 10.03 27.27 5.11
C LEU A 4 9.33 26.06 4.47
N GLN A 5 8.76 26.20 3.28
CA GLN A 5 7.97 25.15 2.64
C GLN A 5 8.81 23.93 2.23
N HIS A 6 10.10 24.12 1.94
CA HIS A 6 11.06 23.03 1.71
C HIS A 6 11.57 22.36 2.99
N LEU A 7 11.50 23.05 4.13
CA LEU A 7 11.80 22.47 5.46
C LEU A 7 10.63 21.63 6.00
N PHE A 8 9.43 21.81 5.44
CA PHE A 8 8.25 21.01 5.71
C PHE A 8 8.02 19.85 4.72
N ASP A 9 8.95 19.63 3.80
CA ASP A 9 8.98 18.38 3.06
C ASP A 9 9.30 17.28 4.08
N GLY A 10 8.33 16.41 4.38
CA GLY A 10 8.27 15.60 5.61
C GLY A 10 9.56 14.91 6.04
N SER A 11 10.48 14.67 5.11
CA SER A 11 11.86 14.24 5.32
C SER A 11 12.69 15.01 6.38
N PHE A 12 12.67 16.34 6.43
CA PHE A 12 13.46 17.10 7.43
C PHE A 12 12.84 16.95 8.82
N PHE A 13 11.52 17.11 8.89
CA PHE A 13 10.76 16.92 10.12
C PHE A 13 10.90 15.50 10.67
N GLU A 14 10.90 14.50 9.78
CA GLU A 14 11.14 13.10 10.14
C GLU A 14 12.57 12.85 10.59
N ALA A 15 13.57 13.45 9.96
CA ALA A 15 14.96 13.36 10.43
C ALA A 15 15.10 13.96 11.83
N VAL A 16 14.40 15.07 12.09
CA VAL A 16 14.34 15.75 13.39
C VAL A 16 13.63 14.89 14.45
N LEU A 17 12.48 14.29 14.12
CA LEU A 17 11.70 13.44 15.04
C LEU A 17 12.34 12.07 15.30
N ALA A 18 12.97 11.47 14.27
CA ALA A 18 13.64 10.18 14.35
C ALA A 18 15.01 10.27 15.04
N THR A 19 15.52 11.48 15.28
CA THR A 19 16.77 11.70 15.98
C THR A 19 16.60 11.32 17.45
N PRO A 20 17.24 10.23 17.93
CA PRO A 20 17.19 9.89 19.34
C PRO A 20 17.87 11.01 20.14
N PRO A 21 17.39 11.28 21.37
CA PRO A 21 18.01 12.28 22.25
C PRO A 21 19.53 12.07 22.31
N PRO A 22 20.33 13.14 22.33
CA PRO A 22 21.77 13.00 22.55
C PRO A 22 22.02 12.28 23.89
N GLU A 23 23.10 11.49 23.94
CA GLU A 23 23.50 10.74 25.16
C GLU A 23 23.86 11.66 26.32
N VAL A 24 24.28 12.89 26.00
CA VAL A 24 24.31 13.99 26.96
C VAL A 24 22.85 14.31 27.28
N GLY A 25 22.36 13.77 28.39
CA GLY A 25 21.01 13.99 28.85
C GLY A 25 20.68 15.47 28.93
N PRO A 26 19.40 15.85 28.78
CA PRO A 26 18.99 17.22 29.02
C PRO A 26 19.46 17.70 30.41
N PRO A 27 19.68 19.02 30.60
CA PRO A 27 20.05 19.52 31.90
C PRO A 27 19.01 19.09 32.93
N ASP A 28 19.49 18.66 34.09
CA ASP A 28 18.63 18.58 35.27
C ASP A 28 18.05 19.98 35.53
N GLU A 29 16.85 20.11 36.11
CA GLU A 29 16.12 21.39 36.21
C GLU A 29 16.95 22.51 36.87
N THR A 30 17.97 22.15 37.64
CA THR A 30 18.90 23.04 38.35
C THR A 30 20.09 23.54 37.51
N GLN A 31 20.30 23.02 36.30
CA GLN A 31 21.50 23.30 35.49
C GLN A 31 21.21 24.08 34.21
N VAL A 32 19.97 24.50 33.95
CA VAL A 32 19.59 25.15 32.69
C VAL A 32 20.36 26.45 32.43
N GLU A 33 20.65 27.23 33.48
CA GLU A 33 21.43 28.48 33.36
C GLU A 33 22.90 28.23 32.98
N THR A 34 23.44 27.06 33.33
CA THR A 34 24.83 26.66 33.06
C THR A 34 24.96 25.66 31.91
N PHE A 35 23.84 25.25 31.30
CA PHE A 35 23.82 24.21 30.29
C PHE A 35 24.33 24.74 28.95
N ASP A 36 25.29 24.03 28.37
CA ASP A 36 25.85 24.36 27.06
C ASP A 36 24.86 23.97 25.95
N TRP A 37 23.87 24.85 25.73
CA TRP A 37 22.87 24.75 24.67
C TRP A 37 23.53 24.63 23.29
N ASP A 38 24.70 25.24 23.09
CA ASP A 38 25.44 25.14 21.84
C ASP A 38 26.00 23.72 21.63
N ALA A 39 26.48 23.05 22.68
CA ALA A 39 26.90 21.65 22.58
C ALA A 39 25.72 20.70 22.32
N TYR A 40 24.59 20.87 23.01
CA TYR A 40 23.39 20.06 22.78
C TYR A 40 22.87 20.22 21.35
N ASN A 41 22.74 21.47 20.90
CA ASN A 41 22.29 21.79 19.56
C ASN A 41 23.29 21.30 18.50
N ARG A 42 24.61 21.33 18.76
CA ARG A 42 25.62 20.72 17.88
C ARG A 42 25.44 19.20 17.76
N ALA A 43 25.27 18.49 18.88
CA ALA A 43 25.05 17.03 18.87
C ALA A 43 23.75 16.62 18.16
N PHE A 44 22.70 17.45 18.29
CA PHE A 44 21.47 17.31 17.52
C PHE A 44 21.71 17.59 16.02
N PHE A 45 22.44 18.65 15.70
CA PHE A 45 22.75 19.06 14.32
C PHE A 45 23.64 18.06 13.56
N GLU A 46 24.49 17.33 14.27
CA GLU A 46 25.28 16.22 13.71
C GLU A 46 24.42 15.05 13.20
N LYS A 47 23.13 15.03 13.52
CA LYS A 47 22.18 14.03 13.01
C LYS A 47 21.28 14.58 11.88
N VAL A 48 21.32 15.89 11.63
CA VAL A 48 20.61 16.54 10.52
C VAL A 48 21.36 16.32 9.19
N PRO A 49 20.67 16.13 8.04
CA PRO A 49 21.31 15.90 6.73
C PRO A 49 22.37 16.93 6.35
N GLU A 50 23.46 16.50 5.71
CA GLU A 50 24.62 17.34 5.36
C GLU A 50 24.27 18.62 4.60
N ARG A 51 23.23 18.59 3.75
CA ARG A 51 22.79 19.77 2.98
C ARG A 51 22.31 20.92 3.88
N ALA A 52 21.61 20.61 4.98
CA ALA A 52 21.19 21.61 5.96
C ALA A 52 22.33 21.98 6.93
N ARG A 53 23.33 21.10 7.08
CA ARG A 53 24.52 21.36 7.91
C ARG A 53 25.40 22.50 7.39
N ASN A 54 25.45 22.61 6.06
CA ASN A 54 26.40 23.47 5.36
C ASN A 54 25.92 24.91 5.16
N SER A 55 24.66 25.23 5.46
CA SER A 55 24.14 26.61 5.41
C SER A 55 24.08 27.25 6.80
N GLU A 56 24.34 28.57 6.86
CA GLU A 56 24.21 29.36 8.09
C GLU A 56 22.76 29.41 8.60
N GLU A 57 21.81 29.56 7.67
CA GLU A 57 20.37 29.46 7.97
C GLU A 57 19.98 28.10 8.55
N GLY A 58 20.53 27.00 8.01
CA GLY A 58 20.26 25.65 8.49
C GLY A 58 20.79 25.41 9.90
N ARG A 59 21.93 26.00 10.25
CA ARG A 59 22.47 25.99 11.63
C ARG A 59 21.55 26.71 12.60
N SER A 60 21.11 27.93 12.25
CA SER A 60 20.21 28.73 13.07
C SER A 60 18.86 28.00 13.30
N ILE A 61 18.27 27.45 12.24
CA ILE A 61 17.02 26.70 12.32
C ILE A 61 17.16 25.46 13.21
N ALA A 62 18.27 24.73 13.09
CA ALA A 62 18.48 23.54 13.91
C ALA A 62 18.74 23.86 15.38
N GLN A 63 19.41 24.97 15.70
CA GLN A 63 19.55 25.44 17.08
C GLN A 63 18.17 25.73 17.70
N ILE A 64 17.31 26.45 16.97
CA ILE A 64 15.95 26.77 17.40
C ILE A 64 15.12 25.48 17.55
N ALA A 65 15.20 24.56 16.57
CA ALA A 65 14.47 23.30 16.59
C ALA A 65 14.92 22.36 17.73
N GLY A 66 16.21 22.33 18.05
CA GLY A 66 16.75 21.55 19.17
C GLY A 66 16.20 22.01 20.51
N ALA A 67 16.21 23.33 20.77
CA ALA A 67 15.62 23.93 21.96
C ALA A 67 14.09 23.70 22.02
N GLN A 68 13.39 23.91 20.89
CA GLN A 68 11.96 23.63 20.75
C GLN A 68 11.61 22.19 21.12
N LEU A 69 12.31 21.20 20.55
CA LEU A 69 12.08 19.79 20.81
C LEU A 69 12.32 19.42 22.27
N TRP A 70 13.38 19.97 22.89
CA TRP A 70 13.63 19.77 24.30
C TRP A 70 12.47 20.29 25.15
N MET A 71 12.03 21.53 24.92
CA MET A 71 10.92 22.15 25.67
C MET A 71 9.60 21.39 25.47
N VAL A 72 9.31 20.99 24.23
CA VAL A 72 8.13 20.21 23.88
C VAL A 72 8.09 18.87 24.60
N ARG A 73 9.23 18.23 24.84
CA ARG A 73 9.29 16.98 25.60
C ARG A 73 8.91 17.15 27.08
N GLN A 74 9.02 18.37 27.58
CA GLN A 74 8.62 18.74 28.94
C GLN A 74 7.18 19.25 29.00
N PHE A 75 6.42 19.19 27.89
CA PHE A 75 5.03 19.62 27.91
C PHE A 75 4.21 18.76 28.87
N PRO A 76 3.54 19.39 29.84
CA PRO A 76 2.61 18.66 30.67
C PRO A 76 1.33 18.33 29.87
N PRO A 77 0.55 17.32 30.28
CA PRO A 77 -0.64 16.89 29.54
C PRO A 77 -1.66 18.01 29.30
N GLU A 78 -1.73 18.99 30.19
CA GLU A 78 -2.62 20.15 30.04
C GLU A 78 -2.24 21.03 28.84
N VAL A 79 -0.93 21.21 28.58
CA VAL A 79 -0.44 21.97 27.42
C VAL A 79 -0.75 21.23 26.12
N VAL A 80 -0.57 19.90 26.09
CA VAL A 80 -0.95 19.08 24.93
C VAL A 80 -2.46 19.15 24.69
N GLY A 81 -3.26 19.06 25.76
CA GLY A 81 -4.71 19.22 25.72
C GLY A 81 -5.12 20.59 25.17
N PHE A 82 -4.47 21.66 25.63
CA PHE A 82 -4.66 23.03 25.14
C PHE A 82 -4.36 23.14 23.64
N LEU A 83 -3.24 22.60 23.17
CA LEU A 83 -2.88 22.63 21.75
C LEU A 83 -3.94 21.90 20.89
N LEU A 84 -4.37 20.71 21.30
CA LEU A 84 -5.41 19.95 20.58
C LEU A 84 -6.78 20.65 20.58
N GLN A 85 -7.05 21.50 21.56
CA GLN A 85 -8.27 22.31 21.62
C GLN A 85 -8.23 23.49 20.65
N ASN A 86 -7.06 24.13 20.52
CA ASN A 86 -6.90 25.38 19.78
C ASN A 86 -6.42 25.20 18.33
N ILE A 87 -5.92 24.02 17.95
CA ILE A 87 -5.60 23.71 16.55
C ILE A 87 -6.89 23.48 15.74
N ALA A 88 -6.92 24.02 14.52
CA ALA A 88 -8.02 23.78 13.59
C ALA A 88 -8.21 22.26 13.32
N ALA A 89 -9.42 21.76 13.53
CA ALA A 89 -9.73 20.33 13.40
C ALA A 89 -9.34 19.75 12.02
N LYS A 90 -9.42 20.54 10.96
CA LYS A 90 -9.01 20.14 9.61
C LYS A 90 -7.50 19.90 9.51
N SER A 91 -6.68 20.77 10.12
CA SER A 91 -5.22 20.64 10.14
C SER A 91 -4.79 19.43 10.96
N LEU A 92 -5.36 19.28 12.16
CA LEU A 92 -5.11 18.11 13.01
C LEU A 92 -5.56 16.81 12.33
N TRP A 93 -6.71 16.80 11.65
CA TRP A 93 -7.16 15.63 10.91
C TRP A 93 -6.20 15.26 9.78
N LYS A 94 -5.77 16.24 8.97
CA LYS A 94 -4.80 16.02 7.90
C LYS A 94 -3.51 15.39 8.43
N TYR A 95 -3.02 15.89 9.56
CA TYR A 95 -1.85 15.35 10.25
C TYR A 95 -2.05 13.88 10.67
N LEU A 96 -3.18 13.56 11.29
CA LEU A 96 -3.49 12.20 11.76
C LEU A 96 -3.73 11.21 10.61
N THR A 97 -4.21 11.65 9.44
CA THR A 97 -4.48 10.77 8.29
C THR A 97 -3.25 10.36 7.48
N ASP A 98 -2.08 10.87 7.82
CA ASP A 98 -0.81 10.46 7.22
C ASP A 98 -0.57 8.95 7.44
N GLU A 99 -0.11 8.24 6.40
CA GLU A 99 0.13 6.79 6.45
C GLU A 99 1.09 6.40 7.59
N LYS A 100 2.08 7.26 7.86
CA LYS A 100 3.08 7.06 8.92
C LYS A 100 2.47 7.13 10.32
N ARG A 101 1.29 7.71 10.47
CA ARG A 101 0.56 7.89 11.74
C ARG A 101 -0.69 7.02 11.82
N SER A 102 -0.77 5.99 10.98
CA SER A 102 -1.90 5.07 10.93
C SER A 102 -2.19 4.40 12.28
N GLU A 103 -1.17 4.09 13.08
CA GLU A 103 -1.31 3.53 14.43
C GLU A 103 -1.93 4.52 15.42
N LEU A 104 -1.43 5.77 15.46
CA LEU A 104 -2.00 6.85 16.26
C LEU A 104 -3.47 7.08 15.87
N LEU A 105 -3.76 7.19 14.58
CA LEU A 105 -5.13 7.38 14.09
C LEU A 105 -6.03 6.21 14.50
N GLN A 106 -5.57 4.97 14.33
CA GLN A 106 -6.32 3.77 14.73
C GLN A 106 -6.62 3.76 16.23
N THR A 107 -5.62 4.06 17.05
CA THR A 107 -5.74 4.07 18.51
C THR A 107 -6.66 5.19 18.99
N ALA A 108 -6.44 6.42 18.51
CA ALA A 108 -7.23 7.59 18.86
C ALA A 108 -8.71 7.42 18.48
N THR A 109 -8.98 6.91 17.27
CA THR A 109 -10.34 6.80 16.71
C THR A 109 -11.01 5.43 16.92
N ARG A 110 -10.43 4.53 17.72
CA ARG A 110 -11.00 3.20 17.97
C ARG A 110 -12.46 3.28 18.47
N GLY A 111 -13.37 2.69 17.71
CA GLY A 111 -14.81 2.68 18.02
C GLY A 111 -15.59 3.90 17.51
N PHE A 112 -14.97 4.78 16.74
CA PHE A 112 -15.60 5.96 16.14
C PHE A 112 -15.49 5.95 14.61
N GLN A 113 -16.43 6.63 13.94
CA GLN A 113 -16.32 6.87 12.50
C GLN A 113 -15.21 7.89 12.23
N ARG A 114 -14.31 7.56 11.29
CA ARG A 114 -13.15 8.39 10.92
C ARG A 114 -13.59 9.60 10.09
N THR A 115 -13.83 10.73 10.76
CA THR A 115 -14.19 12.01 10.13
C THR A 115 -13.40 13.15 10.78
N PRO A 116 -13.15 14.29 10.10
CA PRO A 116 -12.43 15.42 10.69
C PRO A 116 -13.02 15.96 12.00
N GLN A 117 -14.34 15.84 12.19
CA GLN A 117 -15.00 16.31 13.42
C GLN A 117 -14.71 15.43 14.63
N ILE A 118 -14.23 14.19 14.42
CA ILE A 118 -14.02 13.24 15.50
C ILE A 118 -12.90 13.67 16.45
N VAL A 119 -11.93 14.46 15.97
CA VAL A 119 -10.82 15.00 16.78
C VAL A 119 -11.28 16.03 17.81
N ARG A 120 -12.54 16.50 17.74
CA ARG A 120 -13.14 17.38 18.74
C ARG A 120 -13.70 16.62 19.94
N GLN A 121 -13.93 15.30 19.82
CA GLN A 121 -14.47 14.48 20.89
C GLN A 121 -13.46 14.36 22.03
N ASN A 122 -13.89 14.61 23.27
CA ASN A 122 -13.02 14.57 24.44
C ASN A 122 -12.31 13.23 24.64
N VAL A 123 -13.01 12.12 24.37
CA VAL A 123 -12.43 10.77 24.47
C VAL A 123 -11.29 10.57 23.45
N VAL A 124 -11.46 11.09 22.23
CA VAL A 124 -10.45 10.99 21.18
C VAL A 124 -9.25 11.86 21.52
N ARG A 125 -9.49 13.10 22.00
CA ARG A 125 -8.43 13.99 22.47
C ARG A 125 -7.64 13.37 23.63
N ALA A 126 -8.31 12.80 24.63
CA ALA A 126 -7.63 12.14 25.75
C ALA A 126 -6.71 10.99 25.29
N ARG A 127 -7.14 10.20 24.31
CA ARG A 127 -6.29 9.15 23.71
C ARG A 127 -5.12 9.72 22.93
N ILE A 128 -5.33 10.82 22.21
CA ILE A 128 -4.27 11.52 21.50
C ILE A 128 -3.25 12.07 22.51
N VAL A 129 -3.69 12.74 23.58
CA VAL A 129 -2.81 13.21 24.67
C VAL A 129 -2.00 12.05 25.24
N HIS A 130 -2.64 10.94 25.58
CA HIS A 130 -1.94 9.77 26.12
C HIS A 130 -0.89 9.19 25.17
N TRP A 131 -1.16 9.19 23.87
CA TRP A 131 -0.18 8.75 22.88
C TRP A 131 1.01 9.71 22.80
N PHE A 132 0.77 11.02 22.91
CA PHE A 132 1.82 12.04 22.94
C PHE A 132 2.66 12.02 24.22
N GLU A 133 2.11 11.59 25.37
CA GLU A 133 2.91 11.32 26.58
C GLU A 133 3.97 10.25 26.33
N GLN A 134 3.66 9.25 25.52
CA GLN A 134 4.58 8.17 25.13
C GLN A 134 5.51 8.57 23.99
N ASN A 135 5.12 9.58 23.20
CA ASN A 135 5.83 10.04 22.01
C ASN A 135 6.01 11.56 22.04
N PRO A 136 6.74 12.09 23.03
CA PRO A 136 6.75 13.52 23.33
C PRO A 136 7.35 14.39 22.23
N THR A 137 8.21 13.83 21.37
CA THR A 137 8.76 14.55 20.20
C THR A 137 7.67 14.97 19.21
N GLU A 138 6.61 14.18 19.07
CA GLU A 138 5.55 14.42 18.11
C GLU A 138 4.68 15.62 18.51
N CYS A 139 4.70 16.04 19.78
CA CYS A 139 4.08 17.29 20.23
C CYS A 139 4.62 18.52 19.49
N TYR A 140 5.81 18.42 18.88
CA TYR A 140 6.40 19.50 18.10
C TYR A 140 5.55 19.82 16.87
N ALA A 141 4.93 18.82 16.26
CA ALA A 141 3.99 19.04 15.16
C ALA A 141 2.76 19.83 15.61
N LEU A 142 2.24 19.53 16.80
CA LEU A 142 1.11 20.28 17.38
C LEU A 142 1.49 21.73 17.62
N LEU A 143 2.67 21.96 18.19
CA LEU A 143 3.19 23.29 18.46
C LEU A 143 3.28 24.14 17.18
N LEU A 144 3.83 23.60 16.10
CA LEU A 144 3.94 24.31 14.83
C LEU A 144 2.56 24.56 14.19
N MET A 145 1.66 23.57 14.22
CA MET A 145 0.29 23.75 13.73
C MET A 145 -0.47 24.86 14.47
N TRP A 146 -0.23 24.99 15.78
CA TRP A 146 -0.82 26.05 16.59
C TRP A 146 -0.17 27.42 16.29
N GLY A 147 1.17 27.48 16.19
CA GLY A 147 1.88 28.73 15.89
C GLY A 147 1.57 29.32 14.51
N GLN A 148 1.15 28.48 13.56
CA GLN A 148 0.75 28.84 12.20
C GLN A 148 -0.77 28.99 12.03
N SER A 149 -1.56 28.93 13.11
CA SER A 149 -3.00 29.11 12.98
C SER A 149 -3.34 30.54 12.51
N GLU A 150 -4.41 30.68 11.73
CA GLU A 150 -4.94 31.98 11.34
C GLU A 150 -6.28 32.25 12.07
N PRO A 151 -6.40 33.36 12.83
CA PRO A 151 -5.36 34.34 13.13
C PRO A 151 -4.26 33.77 14.04
N GLN A 152 -3.06 34.36 13.96
CA GLN A 152 -1.94 33.96 14.82
C GLN A 152 -2.27 34.27 16.29
N PRO A 153 -1.99 33.35 17.25
CA PRO A 153 -2.20 33.60 18.67
C PRO A 153 -1.48 34.89 19.12
N PRO A 154 -2.20 35.88 19.71
CA PRO A 154 -1.61 37.19 20.07
C PRO A 154 -0.44 37.10 21.05
N VAL A 155 -0.45 36.08 21.91
CA VAL A 155 0.63 35.79 22.86
C VAL A 155 1.99 35.61 22.17
N ILE A 156 2.01 35.09 20.94
CA ILE A 156 3.24 34.88 20.16
C ILE A 156 3.87 36.23 19.79
N ALA A 157 3.08 37.18 19.30
CA ALA A 157 3.58 38.51 18.94
C ALA A 157 4.09 39.28 20.16
N LEU A 158 3.41 39.16 21.30
CA LEU A 158 3.82 39.81 22.54
C LEU A 158 5.12 39.22 23.10
N ALA A 159 5.26 37.90 23.10
CA ALA A 159 6.50 37.27 23.55
C ALA A 159 7.67 37.56 22.60
N ALA A 160 7.42 37.57 21.29
CA ALA A 160 8.44 37.90 20.29
C ALA A 160 8.93 39.35 20.34
N ALA A 161 8.15 40.26 20.94
CA ALA A 161 8.54 41.65 21.17
C ALA A 161 9.43 41.84 22.40
N GLN A 162 9.70 40.80 23.18
CA GLN A 162 10.55 40.85 24.38
C GLN A 162 11.85 40.09 24.14
N THR A 163 12.92 40.47 24.83
CA THR A 163 14.16 39.69 24.82
C THR A 163 14.08 38.47 25.75
N ASP A 164 14.89 37.43 25.53
CA ASP A 164 14.91 36.23 26.38
C ASP A 164 15.28 36.54 27.85
N ASP A 165 15.99 37.64 28.09
CA ASP A 165 16.32 38.12 29.44
C ASP A 165 15.14 38.82 30.14
N GLU A 166 14.26 39.48 29.39
CA GLU A 166 13.09 40.19 29.91
C GLU A 166 11.87 39.27 30.09
N LEU A 167 11.78 38.22 29.25
CA LEU A 167 10.65 37.28 29.25
C LEU A 167 10.35 36.68 30.64
N PRO A 168 11.33 36.22 31.45
CA PRO A 168 11.07 35.71 32.80
C PRO A 168 10.30 36.70 33.70
N GLN A 169 10.57 37.99 33.58
CA GLN A 169 9.91 39.04 34.38
C GLN A 169 8.48 39.30 33.89
N LYS A 170 8.22 39.09 32.59
CA LYS A 170 6.90 39.26 31.97
C LYS A 170 6.01 38.02 32.03
N LEU A 171 6.52 36.88 32.53
CA LEU A 171 5.74 35.63 32.64
C LEU A 171 4.41 35.81 33.41
N PRO A 172 4.34 36.48 34.57
CA PRO A 172 3.07 36.63 35.29
C PRO A 172 2.00 37.35 34.45
N ILE A 173 2.40 38.39 33.71
CA ILE A 173 1.52 39.15 32.81
C ILE A 173 1.01 38.25 31.67
N LEU A 174 1.91 37.50 31.03
CA LEU A 174 1.54 36.58 29.94
C LEU A 174 0.60 35.46 30.42
N ILE A 175 0.91 34.83 31.56
CA ILE A 175 0.09 33.76 32.16
C ILE A 175 -1.30 34.29 32.51
N LYS A 176 -1.38 35.48 33.11
CA LYS A 176 -2.65 36.09 33.48
C LYS A 176 -3.52 36.39 32.27
N LYS A 177 -2.91 36.95 31.22
CA LYS A 177 -3.63 37.41 30.03
C LYS A 177 -4.02 36.27 29.09
N PHE A 178 -3.20 35.23 28.97
CA PHE A 178 -3.37 34.19 27.95
C PHE A 178 -3.49 32.76 28.52
N GLY A 179 -3.27 32.58 29.81
CA GLY A 179 -3.20 31.26 30.43
C GLY A 179 -1.78 30.70 30.44
N GLN A 180 -1.55 29.78 31.38
CA GLN A 180 -0.26 29.13 31.56
C GLN A 180 0.10 28.27 30.33
N GLU A 181 -0.86 27.57 29.76
CA GLU A 181 -0.65 26.63 28.66
C GLU A 181 -0.26 27.34 27.37
N ALA A 182 -0.93 28.45 27.07
CA ALA A 182 -0.59 29.30 25.92
C ALA A 182 0.81 29.91 26.07
N THR A 183 1.18 30.28 27.30
CA THR A 183 2.52 30.82 27.60
C THR A 183 3.59 29.75 27.39
N PHE A 184 3.38 28.52 27.91
CA PHE A 184 4.27 27.38 27.67
C PHE A 184 4.49 27.10 26.18
N ALA A 185 3.40 27.01 25.42
CA ALA A 185 3.47 26.80 23.99
C ALA A 185 4.22 27.95 23.29
N THR A 186 3.98 29.20 23.70
CA THR A 186 4.65 30.36 23.10
C THR A 186 6.16 30.36 23.34
N LEU A 187 6.60 30.10 24.57
CA LEU A 187 8.03 30.06 24.90
C LEU A 187 8.74 28.91 24.19
N ALA A 188 8.07 27.76 24.11
CA ALA A 188 8.56 26.63 23.34
C ALA A 188 8.70 27.01 21.86
N LEU A 189 7.66 27.60 21.26
CA LEU A 189 7.68 28.02 19.86
C LEU A 189 8.76 29.08 19.58
N GLY A 190 9.00 30.00 20.52
CA GLY A 190 10.04 31.02 20.42
C GLY A 190 11.47 30.48 20.59
N GLY A 191 11.65 29.24 21.07
CA GLY A 191 12.99 28.73 21.35
C GLY A 191 13.61 29.41 22.59
N CYS A 192 12.81 29.74 23.62
CA CYS A 192 13.22 30.52 24.80
C CYS A 192 13.42 29.63 26.05
N PRO A 193 14.51 28.83 26.14
CA PRO A 193 14.69 27.82 27.19
C PRO A 193 14.79 28.40 28.60
N ARG A 194 15.33 29.63 28.77
CA ARG A 194 15.47 30.27 30.07
C ARG A 194 14.12 30.69 30.63
N ALA A 195 13.34 31.42 29.84
CA ALA A 195 11.97 31.79 30.20
C ALA A 195 11.08 30.54 30.41
N PHE A 196 11.26 29.51 29.56
CA PHE A 196 10.54 28.24 29.71
C PHE A 196 10.84 27.56 31.05
N SER A 197 12.12 27.50 31.44
CA SER A 197 12.53 26.88 32.71
C SER A 197 12.06 27.68 33.91
N ALA A 198 12.14 29.01 33.84
CA ALA A 198 11.56 29.89 34.86
C ALA A 198 10.05 29.63 35.02
N LEU A 199 9.32 29.39 33.94
CA LEU A 199 7.89 29.04 33.98
C LEU A 199 7.66 27.66 34.63
N VAL A 200 8.51 26.66 34.35
CA VAL A 200 8.45 25.34 35.01
C VAL A 200 8.65 25.49 36.52
N THR A 201 9.70 26.20 36.95
CA THR A 201 9.96 26.45 38.38
C THR A 201 8.82 27.22 39.03
N LEU A 202 8.28 28.24 38.35
CA LEU A 202 7.17 29.03 38.85
C LEU A 202 5.88 28.20 38.99
N ARG A 203 5.65 27.23 38.09
CA ARG A 203 4.52 26.29 38.21
C ARG A 203 4.65 25.37 39.42
N ALA A 204 5.86 24.89 39.70
CA ALA A 204 6.14 24.04 40.85
C ALA A 204 5.90 24.79 42.18
N ASP A 205 6.16 26.10 42.20
CA ASP A 205 5.87 27.00 43.30
C ASP A 205 4.52 27.73 43.11
N GLY A 206 3.43 26.98 43.27
CA GLY A 206 2.07 27.50 43.07
C GLY A 206 1.72 28.70 43.95
N GLU A 207 2.31 28.83 45.14
CA GLU A 207 2.10 30.00 46.01
C GLU A 207 2.76 31.25 45.44
N LYS A 208 4.01 31.15 44.98
CA LYS A 208 4.73 32.26 44.35
C LYS A 208 4.03 32.68 43.05
N LEU A 209 3.58 31.74 42.23
CA LEU A 209 2.81 32.04 41.03
C LEU A 209 1.53 32.81 41.37
N ALA A 210 0.77 32.37 42.38
CA ALA A 210 -0.45 33.05 42.79
C ALA A 210 -0.19 34.50 43.27
N ARG A 211 0.90 34.74 44.00
CA ARG A 211 1.30 36.10 44.42
C ARG A 211 1.68 36.99 43.24
N LEU A 212 2.55 36.51 42.35
CA LEU A 212 2.96 37.29 41.17
C LEU A 212 1.78 37.58 40.22
N LEU A 213 0.83 36.66 40.10
CA LEU A 213 -0.39 36.90 39.33
C LEU A 213 -1.27 37.98 39.95
N GLN A 214 -1.29 38.15 41.27
CA GLN A 214 -2.00 39.26 41.93
C GLN A 214 -1.26 40.59 41.70
N GLU A 215 0.06 40.62 41.83
CA GLU A 215 0.89 41.82 41.64
C GLU A 215 0.86 42.33 40.19
N ALA A 216 0.73 41.43 39.21
CA ALA A 216 0.67 41.78 37.79
C ALA A 216 -0.56 42.62 37.36
N ASP A 217 -1.56 42.85 38.24
CA ASP A 217 -2.66 43.79 37.96
C ASP A 217 -2.24 45.26 38.00
N GLU A 218 -1.12 45.60 38.65
CA GLU A 218 -0.80 46.99 38.98
C GLU A 218 0.06 47.72 37.93
N GLU A 219 0.60 47.01 36.93
CA GLU A 219 1.51 47.58 35.91
C GLU A 219 0.91 47.79 34.51
N ASP A 220 -0.38 47.48 34.27
CA ASP A 220 -1.08 47.95 33.06
C ASP A 220 -1.43 49.45 33.21
N SER A 221 -0.37 50.27 33.29
CA SER A 221 -0.42 51.68 32.96
C SER A 221 -1.03 51.79 31.55
N PRO A 222 -2.06 52.62 31.34
CA PRO A 222 -2.77 52.66 30.07
C PRO A 222 -1.77 53.00 28.97
N CYS A 223 -1.67 52.13 27.96
CA CYS A 223 -1.06 52.46 26.69
C CYS A 223 -1.82 53.66 26.13
N GLU A 224 -1.32 54.86 26.41
CA GLU A 224 -1.73 56.09 25.74
C GLU A 224 -1.55 55.88 24.24
N GLU A 225 -2.66 55.99 23.51
CA GLU A 225 -2.65 56.27 22.08
C GLU A 225 -1.76 57.48 21.85
N ILE A 226 -0.59 57.25 21.24
CA ILE A 226 0.31 58.31 20.82
C ILE A 226 -0.40 59.11 19.71
N ALA A 227 -1.10 60.16 20.11
CA ALA A 227 -1.47 61.24 19.22
C ALA A 227 -0.21 62.06 18.91
N PRO A 228 0.03 62.47 17.65
CA PRO A 228 1.20 63.26 17.29
C PRO A 228 1.02 64.68 17.83
N GLN A 229 1.81 65.05 18.84
CA GLN A 229 1.92 66.43 19.32
C GLN A 229 3.03 67.17 18.58
N ASP A 230 2.68 68.40 18.21
CA ASP A 230 3.44 69.37 17.45
C ASP A 230 4.82 69.70 18.04
N ALA A 231 5.81 69.75 17.14
CA ALA A 231 7.18 70.15 17.44
C ALA A 231 7.32 71.68 17.37
N GLU A 232 7.38 72.34 18.52
CA GLU A 232 7.89 73.71 18.64
C GLU A 232 9.43 73.72 18.83
N SER A 233 10.09 74.32 17.83
CA SER A 233 11.34 75.11 17.87
C SER A 233 12.43 74.75 18.88
N VAL A 234 13.43 73.97 18.40
CA VAL A 234 14.77 73.89 18.99
C VAL A 234 15.70 74.90 18.30
N PRO A 235 16.54 75.67 19.04
CA PRO A 235 17.41 76.70 18.49
C PRO A 235 18.55 76.12 17.64
N MET A 236 18.80 76.75 16.49
CA MET A 236 19.84 76.37 15.53
C MET A 236 21.26 76.51 16.12
N PRO A 237 22.11 75.45 16.10
CA PRO A 237 23.53 75.56 16.38
C PRO A 237 24.33 75.88 15.11
N ASP A 238 25.40 76.64 15.31
CA ASP A 238 26.24 77.27 14.29
C ASP A 238 26.89 76.34 13.25
N SER A 239 26.74 76.77 12.00
CA SER A 239 27.52 76.68 10.74
C SER A 239 28.35 75.44 10.33
N ASP A 240 28.91 74.62 11.21
CA ASP A 240 29.77 73.49 10.79
C ASP A 240 29.16 72.12 11.14
N ALA A 241 28.53 72.00 12.31
CA ALA A 241 27.76 70.81 12.65
C ALA A 241 26.55 70.63 11.72
N ALA A 242 25.88 71.72 11.35
CA ALA A 242 24.75 71.68 10.41
C ALA A 242 25.16 71.20 9.01
N ARG A 243 26.38 71.50 8.55
CA ARG A 243 26.90 70.99 7.27
C ARG A 243 27.24 69.52 7.33
N PHE A 244 27.91 69.08 8.41
CA PHE A 244 28.20 67.66 8.63
C PHE A 244 26.92 66.82 8.71
N TRP A 245 25.91 67.28 9.44
CA TRP A 245 24.62 66.58 9.53
C TRP A 245 23.85 66.63 8.21
N LYS A 246 23.96 67.71 7.42
CA LYS A 246 23.35 67.79 6.09
C LYS A 246 24.00 66.81 5.12
N GLU A 247 25.33 66.70 5.09
CA GLU A 247 26.04 65.72 4.25
C GLU A 247 25.76 64.27 4.69
N GLN A 248 25.73 63.99 5.99
CA GLN A 248 25.30 62.69 6.54
C GLN A 248 23.84 62.36 6.19
N PHE A 249 22.95 63.35 6.25
CA PHE A 249 21.54 63.18 5.89
C PHE A 249 21.36 62.95 4.40
N GLU A 250 22.08 63.67 3.54
CA GLU A 250 22.06 63.48 2.08
C GLU A 250 22.64 62.11 1.69
N ALA A 251 23.72 61.65 2.33
CA ALA A 251 24.26 60.30 2.13
C ALA A 251 23.30 59.20 2.62
N SER A 252 22.60 59.45 3.73
CA SER A 252 21.55 58.57 4.25
C SER A 252 20.32 58.53 3.33
N GLU A 253 19.90 59.66 2.78
CA GLU A 253 18.81 59.75 1.79
C GLU A 253 19.13 58.97 0.52
N GLU A 254 20.36 59.08 0.01
CA GLU A 254 20.79 58.33 -1.18
C GLU A 254 20.80 56.83 -0.92
N THR A 255 21.29 56.40 0.26
CA THR A 255 21.26 54.99 0.68
C THR A 255 19.82 54.49 0.83
N ARG A 256 18.94 55.31 1.41
CA ARG A 256 17.50 55.00 1.56
C ARG A 256 16.82 54.87 0.20
N ARG A 257 17.15 55.74 -0.75
CA ARG A 257 16.62 55.71 -2.12
C ARG A 257 17.04 54.44 -2.85
N GLN A 258 18.31 54.05 -2.75
CA GLN A 258 18.82 52.81 -3.34
C GLN A 258 18.17 51.57 -2.70
N LEU A 259 17.94 51.60 -1.38
CA LEU A 259 17.21 50.53 -0.69
C LEU A 259 15.75 50.44 -1.15
N CYS A 260 15.05 51.57 -1.27
CA CYS A 260 13.67 51.62 -1.81
C CYS A 260 13.62 51.05 -3.24
N GLU A 261 14.54 51.45 -4.12
CA GLU A 261 14.58 50.95 -5.51
C GLU A 261 14.89 49.45 -5.57
N SER A 262 15.77 48.95 -4.70
CA SER A 262 16.04 47.51 -4.56
C SER A 262 14.80 46.77 -4.05
N LEU A 263 14.08 47.32 -3.07
CA LEU A 263 12.87 46.73 -2.52
C LEU A 263 11.74 46.67 -3.56
N GLU A 264 11.54 47.74 -4.34
CA GLU A 264 10.58 47.75 -5.46
C GLU A 264 10.92 46.67 -6.50
N LYS A 265 12.19 46.53 -6.89
CA LYS A 265 12.62 45.45 -7.81
C LYS A 265 12.35 44.06 -7.25
N THR A 266 12.54 43.86 -5.94
CA THR A 266 12.23 42.57 -5.30
C THR A 266 10.73 42.30 -5.21
N LEU A 267 9.92 43.33 -4.96
CA LEU A 267 8.46 43.21 -4.93
C LEU A 267 7.91 42.87 -6.32
N ASP A 268 8.39 43.56 -7.36
CA ASP A 268 8.03 43.26 -8.76
C ASP A 268 8.41 41.82 -9.15
N ALA A 269 9.57 41.33 -8.70
CA ALA A 269 9.99 39.97 -8.93
C ALA A 269 9.10 38.95 -8.19
N ASP A 270 8.70 39.26 -6.94
CA ASP A 270 7.80 38.41 -6.17
C ASP A 270 6.40 38.36 -6.80
N ASP A 271 5.86 39.49 -7.28
CA ASP A 271 4.57 39.53 -7.95
C ASP A 271 4.56 38.72 -9.26
N ARG A 272 5.66 38.76 -10.03
CA ARG A 272 5.81 37.89 -11.21
C ARG A 272 5.87 36.41 -10.83
N ASN A 273 6.58 36.07 -9.75
CA ASN A 273 6.64 34.70 -9.26
C ASN A 273 5.28 34.20 -8.75
N ARG A 274 4.51 35.05 -8.07
CA ARG A 274 3.14 34.76 -7.63
C ARG A 274 2.21 34.51 -8.81
N ALA A 275 2.29 35.34 -9.86
CA ALA A 275 1.52 35.15 -11.08
C ALA A 275 1.87 33.81 -11.77
N ALA A 276 3.16 33.49 -11.89
CA ALA A 276 3.61 32.23 -12.48
C ALA A 276 3.18 31.00 -11.65
N LEU A 277 3.20 31.11 -10.31
CA LEU A 277 2.69 30.06 -9.42
C LEU A 277 1.18 29.88 -9.54
N ALA A 278 0.42 30.97 -9.67
CA ALA A 278 -1.02 30.91 -9.87
C ALA A 278 -1.38 30.20 -11.19
N GLU A 279 -0.65 30.49 -12.27
CA GLU A 279 -0.82 29.83 -13.57
C GLU A 279 -0.53 28.32 -13.49
N ARG A 280 0.60 27.94 -12.87
CA ARG A 280 0.93 26.52 -12.64
C ARG A 280 -0.10 25.81 -11.78
N ASN A 281 -0.61 26.46 -10.75
CA ASN A 281 -1.66 25.88 -9.91
C ASN A 281 -2.97 25.68 -10.69
N ALA A 282 -3.34 26.62 -11.56
CA ALA A 282 -4.49 26.47 -12.44
C ALA A 282 -4.32 25.32 -13.43
N GLU A 283 -3.11 25.13 -13.97
CA GLU A 283 -2.77 23.99 -14.83
C GLU A 283 -2.91 22.66 -14.06
N VAL A 284 -2.35 22.55 -12.86
CA VAL A 284 -2.47 21.37 -12.01
C VAL A 284 -3.92 21.05 -11.66
N GLU A 285 -4.74 22.06 -11.37
CA GLU A 285 -6.18 21.86 -11.14
C GLU A 285 -6.91 21.35 -12.39
N SER A 286 -6.53 21.85 -13.58
CA SER A 286 -7.10 21.37 -14.83
C SER A 286 -6.75 19.90 -15.11
N LEU A 287 -5.51 19.50 -14.80
CA LEU A 287 -5.05 18.11 -14.92
C LEU A 287 -5.78 17.21 -13.92
N ARG A 288 -5.92 17.63 -12.66
CA ARG A 288 -6.69 16.89 -11.65
C ARG A 288 -8.15 16.69 -12.06
N LYS A 289 -8.79 17.70 -12.65
CA LYS A 289 -10.17 17.57 -13.18
C LYS A 289 -10.25 16.56 -14.33
N ARG A 290 -9.26 16.54 -15.22
CA ARG A 290 -9.18 15.56 -16.33
C ARG A 290 -8.98 14.14 -15.79
N GLU A 291 -8.08 13.96 -14.83
CA GLU A 291 -7.81 12.68 -14.19
C GLU A 291 -9.04 12.16 -13.44
N GLN A 292 -9.74 13.00 -12.67
CA GLN A 292 -10.99 12.64 -12.01
C GLN A 292 -12.08 12.24 -13.01
N ALA A 293 -12.20 12.94 -14.14
CA ALA A 293 -13.13 12.56 -15.19
C ALA A 293 -12.78 11.21 -15.84
N ALA A 294 -11.48 10.94 -16.06
CA ALA A 294 -11.00 9.67 -16.57
C ALA A 294 -11.26 8.52 -15.61
N LEU A 295 -11.01 8.71 -14.30
CA LEU A 295 -11.33 7.73 -13.25
C LEU A 295 -12.84 7.44 -13.21
N ALA A 296 -13.68 8.47 -13.21
CA ALA A 296 -15.14 8.28 -13.23
C ALA A 296 -15.62 7.56 -14.49
N GLN A 297 -14.95 7.75 -15.64
CA GLN A 297 -15.25 7.01 -16.86
C GLN A 297 -14.82 5.54 -16.75
N ALA A 298 -13.64 5.27 -16.18
CA ALA A 298 -13.15 3.91 -15.94
C ALA A 298 -14.06 3.14 -14.97
N GLU A 299 -14.49 3.76 -13.87
CA GLU A 299 -15.45 3.17 -12.93
C GLU A 299 -16.79 2.82 -13.59
N ARG A 300 -17.29 3.68 -14.48
CA ARG A 300 -18.50 3.38 -15.27
C ARG A 300 -18.30 2.19 -16.22
N LYS A 301 -17.14 2.11 -16.88
CA LYS A 301 -16.81 0.96 -17.74
C LYS A 301 -16.75 -0.33 -16.92
N LEU A 302 -16.08 -0.30 -15.77
CA LEU A 302 -15.96 -1.46 -14.87
C LEU A 302 -17.33 -1.94 -14.41
N LYS A 303 -18.20 -1.02 -13.97
CA LYS A 303 -19.57 -1.35 -13.56
C LYS A 303 -20.40 -1.97 -14.70
N ASN A 304 -20.23 -1.49 -15.93
CA ASN A 304 -20.91 -2.08 -17.10
C ASN A 304 -20.37 -3.50 -17.40
N LEU A 305 -19.06 -3.73 -17.27
CA LEU A 305 -18.45 -5.05 -17.43
C LEU A 305 -18.95 -6.03 -16.35
N GLU A 306 -19.00 -5.60 -15.08
CA GLU A 306 -19.57 -6.40 -13.99
C GLU A 306 -21.02 -6.80 -14.24
N GLN A 307 -21.84 -5.89 -14.77
CA GLN A 307 -23.22 -6.18 -15.14
C GLN A 307 -23.30 -7.18 -16.31
N SER A 308 -22.43 -7.03 -17.32
CA SER A 308 -22.35 -7.96 -18.45
C SER A 308 -21.96 -9.35 -17.99
N LEU A 309 -20.87 -9.48 -17.22
CA LEU A 309 -20.39 -10.73 -16.64
C LEU A 309 -21.45 -11.39 -15.74
N GLY A 310 -22.16 -10.59 -14.93
CA GLY A 310 -23.26 -11.09 -14.10
C GLY A 310 -24.40 -11.68 -14.94
N SER A 311 -24.72 -11.07 -16.09
CA SER A 311 -25.72 -11.59 -17.01
C SER A 311 -25.27 -12.89 -17.68
N GLU A 312 -24.02 -12.97 -18.12
CA GLU A 312 -23.44 -14.17 -18.74
C GLU A 312 -23.36 -15.35 -17.77
N LEU A 313 -22.94 -15.11 -16.52
CA LEU A 313 -22.94 -16.13 -15.46
C LEU A 313 -24.35 -16.65 -15.17
N SER A 314 -25.36 -15.77 -15.18
CA SER A 314 -26.77 -16.17 -15.00
C SER A 314 -27.25 -17.06 -16.16
N GLU A 315 -26.88 -16.74 -17.40
CA GLU A 315 -27.21 -17.56 -18.57
C GLU A 315 -26.51 -18.91 -18.54
N LEU A 316 -25.22 -18.93 -18.19
CA LEU A 316 -24.44 -20.15 -18.08
C LEU A 316 -24.98 -21.07 -16.99
N HIS A 317 -25.40 -20.50 -15.85
CA HIS A 317 -26.07 -21.24 -14.78
C HIS A 317 -27.40 -21.85 -15.25
N LYS A 318 -28.26 -21.08 -15.93
CA LYS A 318 -29.51 -21.59 -16.52
C LYS A 318 -29.25 -22.71 -17.53
N ASN A 319 -28.21 -22.59 -18.35
CA ASN A 319 -27.83 -23.62 -19.32
C ASN A 319 -27.31 -24.89 -18.62
N PHE A 320 -26.49 -24.73 -17.58
CA PHE A 320 -26.03 -25.84 -16.74
C PHE A 320 -27.23 -26.58 -16.10
N GLU A 321 -28.18 -25.86 -15.50
CA GLU A 321 -29.38 -26.48 -14.95
C GLU A 321 -30.18 -27.26 -16.00
N ARG A 322 -30.36 -26.70 -17.21
CA ARG A 322 -31.04 -27.39 -18.32
C ARG A 322 -30.33 -28.68 -18.70
N GLN A 323 -29.00 -28.65 -18.82
CA GLN A 323 -28.20 -29.84 -19.15
C GLN A 323 -28.26 -30.88 -18.03
N HIS A 324 -28.18 -30.44 -16.78
CA HIS A 324 -28.29 -31.33 -15.62
C HIS A 324 -29.66 -32.00 -15.53
N ARG A 325 -30.75 -31.27 -15.85
CA ARG A 325 -32.10 -31.87 -15.98
C ARG A 325 -32.17 -32.91 -17.10
N LYS A 326 -31.54 -32.66 -18.25
CA LYS A 326 -31.44 -33.63 -19.36
C LYS A 326 -30.66 -34.88 -18.96
N LEU A 327 -29.52 -34.72 -18.27
CA LEU A 327 -28.74 -35.85 -17.77
C LEU A 327 -29.55 -36.72 -16.81
N ARG A 328 -30.26 -36.11 -15.86
CA ARG A 328 -31.16 -36.85 -14.95
C ARG A 328 -32.29 -37.57 -15.68
N ALA A 329 -32.81 -37.01 -16.77
CA ALA A 329 -33.82 -37.69 -17.59
C ALA A 329 -33.22 -38.92 -18.31
N LEU A 330 -32.03 -38.78 -18.90
CA LEU A 330 -31.30 -39.90 -19.53
C LEU A 330 -30.91 -40.99 -18.53
N GLU A 331 -30.55 -40.62 -17.30
CA GLU A 331 -30.29 -41.59 -16.23
C GLU A 331 -31.54 -42.41 -15.89
N ARG A 332 -32.72 -41.77 -15.83
CA ARG A 332 -33.99 -42.47 -15.61
C ARG A 332 -34.31 -43.41 -16.76
N GLU A 333 -34.22 -42.93 -18.00
CA GLU A 333 -34.44 -43.75 -19.21
C GLU A 333 -33.49 -44.96 -19.24
N LYS A 334 -32.21 -44.77 -18.90
CA LYS A 334 -31.25 -45.88 -18.77
C LYS A 334 -31.70 -46.90 -17.72
N THR A 335 -32.16 -46.45 -16.55
CA THR A 335 -32.65 -47.37 -15.51
C THR A 335 -33.92 -48.11 -15.93
N GLU A 336 -34.80 -47.48 -16.73
CA GLU A 336 -35.98 -48.13 -17.32
C GLU A 336 -35.56 -49.20 -18.34
N MET A 337 -34.64 -48.88 -19.26
CA MET A 337 -34.07 -49.83 -20.21
C MET A 337 -33.37 -51.01 -19.53
N ASP A 338 -32.63 -50.77 -18.44
CA ASP A 338 -32.01 -51.83 -17.64
C ASP A 338 -33.06 -52.75 -16.99
N ASN A 339 -34.18 -52.19 -16.54
CA ASN A 339 -35.30 -52.96 -16.00
C ASN A 339 -36.01 -53.78 -17.08
N GLU A 340 -36.21 -53.23 -18.28
CA GLU A 340 -36.75 -53.97 -19.43
C GLU A 340 -35.82 -55.09 -19.87
N ASN A 341 -34.52 -54.83 -19.98
CA ASN A 341 -33.52 -55.86 -20.26
C ASN A 341 -33.55 -57.00 -19.23
N ARG A 342 -33.76 -56.68 -17.94
CA ARG A 342 -33.95 -57.71 -16.90
C ARG A 342 -35.24 -58.52 -17.14
N ARG A 343 -36.33 -57.89 -17.59
CA ARG A 343 -37.59 -58.58 -17.95
C ARG A 343 -37.38 -59.50 -19.16
N PHE A 344 -36.77 -59.03 -20.24
CA PHE A 344 -36.46 -59.85 -21.42
C PHE A 344 -35.55 -61.03 -21.07
N LYS A 345 -34.49 -60.82 -20.26
CA LYS A 345 -33.64 -61.91 -19.77
C LYS A 345 -34.41 -62.94 -18.93
N LYS A 346 -35.48 -62.55 -18.23
CA LYS A 346 -36.35 -63.51 -17.51
C LYS A 346 -37.24 -64.28 -18.49
N GLN A 347 -37.83 -63.61 -19.49
CA GLN A 347 -38.63 -64.25 -20.53
C GLN A 347 -37.81 -65.24 -21.36
N LEU A 348 -36.60 -64.87 -21.79
CA LEU A 348 -35.70 -65.78 -22.53
C LEU A 348 -35.34 -67.01 -21.71
N ARG A 349 -35.07 -66.85 -20.40
CA ARG A 349 -34.84 -67.99 -19.50
C ARG A 349 -36.07 -68.88 -19.37
N HIS A 350 -37.27 -68.32 -19.38
CA HIS A 350 -38.52 -69.09 -19.34
C HIS A 350 -38.75 -69.86 -20.65
N ILE A 351 -38.59 -69.21 -21.81
CA ILE A 351 -38.69 -69.86 -23.13
C ILE A 351 -37.65 -70.97 -23.26
N ALA A 352 -36.41 -70.74 -22.82
CA ALA A 352 -35.37 -71.76 -22.83
C ALA A 352 -35.76 -73.00 -22.02
N ARG A 353 -36.41 -72.84 -20.86
CA ARG A 353 -36.94 -73.96 -20.07
C ARG A 353 -38.05 -74.71 -20.82
N LEU A 354 -39.01 -73.99 -21.40
CA LEU A 354 -40.09 -74.61 -22.19
C LEU A 354 -39.54 -75.39 -23.39
N LEU A 355 -38.56 -74.84 -24.10
CA LEU A 355 -37.88 -75.53 -25.20
C LEU A 355 -37.14 -76.78 -24.72
N GLU A 356 -36.53 -76.73 -23.54
CA GLU A 356 -35.86 -77.90 -22.95
C GLU A 356 -36.87 -78.99 -22.52
N GLU A 357 -38.03 -78.60 -21.99
CA GLU A 357 -39.14 -79.51 -21.70
C GLU A 357 -39.71 -80.14 -22.98
N GLU A 358 -39.92 -79.37 -24.04
CA GLU A 358 -40.36 -79.90 -25.35
C GLU A 358 -39.31 -80.83 -25.96
N ARG A 359 -38.01 -80.49 -25.88
CA ARG A 359 -36.94 -81.40 -26.30
C ARG A 359 -36.95 -82.71 -25.52
N LYS A 360 -37.22 -82.66 -24.21
CA LYS A 360 -37.38 -83.87 -23.38
C LYS A 360 -38.60 -84.68 -23.83
N LYS A 361 -39.72 -84.05 -24.18
CA LYS A 361 -40.90 -84.74 -24.73
C LYS A 361 -40.62 -85.38 -26.09
N ILE A 362 -39.96 -84.66 -27.00
CA ILE A 362 -39.57 -85.17 -28.32
C ILE A 362 -38.63 -86.37 -28.16
N ALA A 363 -37.61 -86.30 -27.29
CA ALA A 363 -36.70 -87.41 -27.05
C ALA A 363 -37.39 -88.65 -26.45
N VAL A 364 -38.49 -88.47 -25.71
CA VAL A 364 -39.34 -89.58 -25.22
C VAL A 364 -40.18 -90.16 -26.37
N SER A 365 -40.72 -89.32 -27.26
CA SER A 365 -41.45 -89.78 -28.46
C SER A 365 -40.55 -90.45 -29.51
N GLU A 366 -39.33 -89.95 -29.74
CA GLU A 366 -38.36 -90.51 -30.69
C GLU A 366 -37.85 -91.90 -30.29
N LYS A 367 -37.87 -92.25 -28.99
CA LYS A 367 -37.61 -93.62 -28.52
C LYS A 367 -38.69 -94.64 -28.95
N SER A 368 -39.76 -94.20 -29.61
CA SER A 368 -40.91 -95.02 -30.00
C SER A 368 -41.06 -95.23 -31.51
N GLN A 369 -40.13 -94.75 -32.36
CA GLN A 369 -40.20 -94.92 -33.81
C GLN A 369 -38.96 -95.63 -34.39
N PRO A 370 -39.13 -96.64 -35.27
CA PRO A 370 -38.03 -97.30 -35.96
C PRO A 370 -37.43 -96.39 -37.05
N PRO A 371 -36.15 -96.60 -37.42
CA PRO A 371 -35.37 -95.61 -38.15
C PRO A 371 -35.75 -95.59 -39.64
N ALA A 372 -36.15 -94.43 -40.13
CA ALA A 372 -36.23 -94.14 -41.56
C ALA A 372 -35.08 -93.21 -41.95
N GLN A 373 -34.34 -93.64 -42.97
CA GLN A 373 -33.24 -92.93 -43.63
C GLN A 373 -33.74 -91.66 -44.31
N VAL A 374 -32.83 -90.68 -44.51
CA VAL A 374 -32.55 -89.90 -45.76
C VAL A 374 -32.03 -88.48 -45.42
N ALA A 375 -30.72 -88.29 -45.63
CA ALA A 375 -30.05 -87.34 -46.56
C ALA A 375 -30.33 -85.79 -46.52
N PRO A 376 -29.48 -84.94 -47.15
CA PRO A 376 -28.85 -83.77 -46.51
C PRO A 376 -29.23 -82.41 -47.15
N ILE A 377 -29.44 -81.34 -46.37
CA ILE A 377 -29.64 -79.98 -46.94
C ILE A 377 -29.01 -78.87 -46.09
N ASP A 378 -28.00 -78.25 -46.71
CA ASP A 378 -27.53 -76.86 -46.72
C ASP A 378 -27.35 -76.01 -45.45
N SER A 379 -26.06 -75.68 -45.24
CA SER A 379 -25.54 -74.55 -44.49
C SER A 379 -25.97 -73.21 -45.11
N ILE A 380 -26.77 -72.43 -44.36
CA ILE A 380 -27.01 -71.01 -44.67
C ILE A 380 -26.70 -70.17 -43.42
N LEU A 381 -25.56 -69.47 -43.53
CA LEU A 381 -25.27 -68.09 -43.12
C LEU A 381 -25.76 -67.62 -41.73
N THR A 382 -24.84 -67.63 -40.76
CA THR A 382 -24.83 -66.69 -39.64
C THR A 382 -24.01 -65.44 -40.01
N PRO A 383 -24.55 -64.22 -39.89
CA PRO A 383 -23.74 -63.00 -39.99
C PRO A 383 -23.04 -62.76 -38.65
N THR A 384 -21.71 -62.96 -38.64
CA THR A 384 -20.85 -62.58 -37.53
C THR A 384 -20.66 -61.08 -37.55
N THR A 385 -21.39 -60.35 -36.70
CA THR A 385 -21.18 -58.92 -36.48
C THR A 385 -19.89 -58.72 -35.67
N THR A 386 -18.77 -58.60 -36.37
CA THR A 386 -17.50 -58.12 -35.82
C THR A 386 -17.64 -56.66 -35.40
N GLN A 387 -17.93 -56.42 -34.12
CA GLN A 387 -17.66 -55.14 -33.49
C GLN A 387 -16.14 -55.02 -33.29
N SER A 388 -15.49 -54.16 -34.09
CA SER A 388 -14.09 -53.83 -33.95
C SER A 388 -13.87 -53.00 -32.69
N ALA A 389 -13.36 -53.61 -31.63
CA ALA A 389 -12.70 -52.86 -30.58
C ALA A 389 -11.36 -52.33 -31.12
N PRO A 390 -11.00 -51.04 -30.93
CA PRO A 390 -9.70 -50.55 -31.33
C PRO A 390 -8.65 -51.11 -30.36
N ASN A 391 -8.04 -52.24 -30.75
CA ASN A 391 -6.80 -52.75 -30.17
C ASN A 391 -5.65 -51.83 -30.58
N ARG A 392 -5.52 -50.66 -29.92
CA ARG A 392 -4.23 -49.98 -29.83
C ARG A 392 -3.56 -50.46 -28.55
N PRO A 393 -2.44 -51.21 -28.61
CA PRO A 393 -1.69 -51.56 -27.42
C PRO A 393 -1.24 -50.27 -26.73
N VAL A 394 -1.69 -50.05 -25.50
CA VAL A 394 -1.19 -48.99 -24.63
C VAL A 394 0.27 -49.33 -24.32
N VAL A 395 1.19 -48.66 -24.99
CA VAL A 395 2.62 -48.74 -24.71
C VAL A 395 2.84 -48.14 -23.33
N VAL A 396 2.95 -48.98 -22.31
CA VAL A 396 3.30 -48.57 -20.94
C VAL A 396 4.77 -48.18 -20.95
N GLN A 397 5.04 -46.87 -20.94
CA GLN A 397 6.42 -46.38 -20.82
C GLN A 397 6.98 -46.76 -19.43
N PRO A 398 8.27 -47.13 -19.33
CA PRO A 398 8.89 -47.44 -18.04
C PRO A 398 8.82 -46.22 -17.11
N PRO A 399 8.58 -46.42 -15.80
CA PRO A 399 8.47 -45.33 -14.83
C PRO A 399 9.78 -44.54 -14.80
N THR A 400 9.70 -43.23 -15.03
CA THR A 400 10.85 -42.35 -14.93
C THR A 400 11.05 -41.92 -13.48
N PRO A 401 12.25 -41.46 -13.08
CA PRO A 401 12.48 -40.92 -11.73
C PRO A 401 11.53 -39.78 -11.32
N LEU A 402 10.92 -39.09 -12.29
CA LEU A 402 9.93 -38.02 -12.06
C LEU A 402 8.55 -38.55 -11.66
N ASP A 403 8.31 -39.85 -11.82
CA ASP A 403 7.07 -40.54 -11.48
C ASP A 403 7.13 -41.21 -10.10
N GLU A 404 8.26 -41.06 -9.38
CA GLU A 404 8.39 -41.47 -7.98
C GLU A 404 7.40 -40.66 -7.12
N ILE A 405 6.54 -41.37 -6.39
CA ILE A 405 5.54 -40.76 -5.50
C ILE A 405 6.20 -40.48 -4.16
N PHE A 406 6.17 -39.22 -3.74
CA PHE A 406 6.60 -38.80 -2.42
C PHE A 406 5.38 -38.56 -1.55
N GLU A 407 5.38 -39.17 -0.37
CA GLU A 407 4.27 -39.09 0.58
C GLU A 407 4.79 -38.60 1.94
N TRP A 408 4.18 -37.55 2.48
CA TRP A 408 4.49 -37.05 3.82
C TRP A 408 3.26 -36.39 4.47
N ARG A 409 3.40 -35.88 5.69
CA ARG A 409 2.35 -35.13 6.38
C ARG A 409 2.77 -33.68 6.60
N ALA A 410 1.93 -32.74 6.16
CA ALA A 410 2.05 -31.32 6.46
C ALA A 410 0.78 -30.87 7.19
N ASP A 411 0.92 -30.28 8.38
CA ASP A 411 -0.19 -29.82 9.22
C ASP A 411 -1.30 -30.88 9.44
N GLY A 412 -0.88 -32.13 9.64
CA GLY A 412 -1.79 -33.26 9.85
C GLY A 412 -2.47 -33.79 8.58
N ARG A 413 -2.27 -33.17 7.41
CA ARG A 413 -2.81 -33.62 6.13
C ARG A 413 -1.79 -34.46 5.36
N PRO A 414 -2.19 -35.62 4.78
CA PRO A 414 -1.30 -36.39 3.92
C PRO A 414 -1.12 -35.67 2.57
N VAL A 415 0.13 -35.39 2.21
CA VAL A 415 0.52 -34.86 0.91
C VAL A 415 1.10 -36.02 0.09
N LYS A 416 0.56 -36.23 -1.12
CA LYS A 416 1.03 -37.24 -2.08
C LYS A 416 1.27 -36.56 -3.42
N ILE A 417 2.52 -36.41 -3.82
CA ILE A 417 2.86 -35.68 -5.05
C ILE A 417 4.09 -36.27 -5.74
N THR A 418 4.14 -36.14 -7.07
CA THR A 418 5.29 -36.52 -7.88
C THR A 418 6.05 -35.28 -8.35
N PRO A 419 7.38 -35.35 -8.57
CA PRO A 419 8.13 -34.25 -9.17
C PRO A 419 7.54 -33.79 -10.52
N ARG A 420 7.01 -34.71 -11.34
CA ARG A 420 6.34 -34.37 -12.60
C ARG A 420 5.09 -33.50 -12.38
N ALA A 421 4.30 -33.80 -11.35
CA ALA A 421 3.11 -33.02 -11.04
C ALA A 421 3.47 -31.58 -10.65
N ILE A 422 4.52 -31.39 -9.84
CA ILE A 422 5.01 -30.05 -9.49
C ILE A 422 5.47 -29.29 -10.73
N ARG A 423 6.28 -29.91 -11.59
CA ARG A 423 6.74 -29.24 -12.81
C ARG A 423 5.58 -28.72 -13.64
N ARG A 424 4.52 -29.54 -13.79
CA ARG A 424 3.30 -29.11 -14.46
C ARG A 424 2.65 -27.91 -13.77
N LEU A 425 2.52 -27.92 -12.45
CA LEU A 425 1.94 -26.77 -11.72
C LEU A 425 2.76 -25.48 -11.93
N ILE A 426 4.09 -25.58 -11.92
CA ILE A 426 4.99 -24.46 -12.18
C ILE A 426 4.89 -24.00 -13.64
N ASP A 427 4.89 -24.94 -14.60
CA ASP A 427 4.75 -24.63 -16.02
C ASP A 427 3.40 -23.94 -16.31
N GLN A 428 2.33 -24.35 -15.63
CA GLN A 428 0.97 -23.79 -15.72
C GLN A 428 0.77 -22.48 -14.93
N ASN A 429 1.82 -21.95 -14.30
CA ASN A 429 1.73 -20.77 -13.42
C ASN A 429 0.65 -20.87 -12.31
N ASN A 430 0.38 -22.08 -11.81
CA ASN A 430 -0.60 -22.28 -10.74
C ASN A 430 0.01 -21.90 -9.38
N GLU A 431 0.02 -20.60 -9.10
CA GLU A 431 0.69 -20.02 -7.94
C GLU A 431 0.15 -20.56 -6.62
N ASP A 432 -1.17 -20.65 -6.45
CA ASP A 432 -1.81 -21.12 -5.23
C ASP A 432 -1.37 -22.56 -4.87
N ALA A 433 -1.35 -23.44 -5.87
CA ALA A 433 -0.92 -24.82 -5.68
C ALA A 433 0.58 -24.91 -5.37
N VAL A 434 1.42 -24.13 -6.07
CA VAL A 434 2.86 -24.09 -5.85
C VAL A 434 3.17 -23.57 -4.44
N PHE A 435 2.52 -22.50 -4.00
CA PHE A 435 2.68 -21.95 -2.66
C PHE A 435 2.24 -22.94 -1.57
N GLY A 436 1.12 -23.65 -1.76
CA GLY A 436 0.71 -24.72 -0.86
C GLY A 436 1.76 -25.84 -0.76
N ILE A 437 2.44 -26.16 -1.86
CA ILE A 437 3.53 -27.15 -1.86
C ILE A 437 4.80 -26.60 -1.18
N MET A 438 5.14 -25.33 -1.36
CA MET A 438 6.26 -24.69 -0.66
C MET A 438 6.10 -24.81 0.86
N GLN A 439 4.91 -24.48 1.38
CA GLN A 439 4.60 -24.65 2.81
C GLN A 439 4.72 -26.10 3.26
N ALA A 440 4.19 -27.04 2.47
CA ALA A 440 4.28 -28.46 2.78
C ALA A 440 5.73 -28.99 2.74
N LEU A 441 6.59 -28.45 1.87
CA LEU A 441 8.00 -28.81 1.78
C LEU A 441 8.81 -28.24 2.95
N GLU A 442 8.50 -27.04 3.44
CA GLU A 442 9.17 -26.51 4.64
C GLU A 442 8.85 -27.38 5.87
N ALA A 443 7.61 -27.88 5.99
CA ALA A 443 7.27 -28.86 7.02
C ALA A 443 8.03 -30.19 6.83
N LEU A 444 8.22 -30.65 5.59
CA LEU A 444 9.01 -31.85 5.28
C LEU A 444 10.48 -31.66 5.65
N LYS A 445 11.07 -30.50 5.38
CA LYS A 445 12.46 -30.17 5.70
C LYS A 445 12.76 -30.30 7.21
N HIS A 446 11.79 -29.93 8.06
CA HIS A 446 11.92 -30.07 9.51
C HIS A 446 11.66 -31.50 10.03
N SER A 447 10.80 -32.27 9.37
CA SER A 447 10.41 -33.62 9.82
C SER A 447 11.28 -34.74 9.24
N ASP A 448 11.62 -34.68 7.96
CA ASP A 448 12.47 -35.64 7.24
C ASP A 448 13.30 -34.93 6.16
N ARG A 449 14.46 -34.41 6.57
CA ARG A 449 15.41 -33.72 5.70
C ARG A 449 15.95 -34.60 4.57
N ALA A 450 16.09 -35.91 4.78
CA ALA A 450 16.62 -36.82 3.76
C ALA A 450 15.63 -36.97 2.60
N THR A 451 14.34 -37.12 2.91
CA THR A 451 13.28 -37.18 1.90
C THR A 451 13.12 -35.83 1.20
N HIS A 452 13.21 -34.71 1.93
CA HIS A 452 13.23 -33.36 1.35
C HIS A 452 14.35 -33.19 0.30
N ASP A 453 15.59 -33.49 0.67
CA ASP A 453 16.75 -33.30 -0.22
C ASP A 453 16.70 -34.24 -1.42
N LYS A 454 16.23 -35.48 -1.21
CA LYS A 454 15.97 -36.43 -2.30
C LYS A 454 14.91 -35.89 -3.25
N PHE A 455 13.83 -35.30 -2.72
CA PHE A 455 12.76 -34.73 -3.52
C PHE A 455 13.24 -33.58 -4.40
N LEU A 456 13.91 -32.59 -3.81
CA LEU A 456 14.46 -31.45 -4.55
C LEU A 456 15.50 -31.89 -5.59
N LYS A 457 16.33 -32.89 -5.26
CA LYS A 457 17.27 -33.48 -6.23
C LYS A 457 16.53 -34.08 -7.44
N ARG A 458 15.51 -34.91 -7.22
CA ARG A 458 14.69 -35.47 -8.30
C ARG A 458 14.00 -34.40 -9.14
N LEU A 459 13.51 -33.35 -8.48
CA LEU A 459 12.89 -32.22 -9.17
C LEU A 459 13.91 -31.45 -10.02
N GLY A 460 15.16 -31.35 -9.56
CA GLY A 460 16.28 -30.68 -10.22
C GLY A 460 16.93 -31.45 -11.38
N ASP A 461 16.72 -32.78 -11.48
CA ASP A 461 17.42 -33.64 -12.45
C ASP A 461 17.29 -33.19 -13.94
N ALA A 462 16.29 -32.37 -14.29
CA ALA A 462 16.18 -31.81 -15.65
C ALA A 462 16.44 -30.31 -15.75
N SER A 463 16.23 -29.57 -14.66
CA SER A 463 16.46 -28.12 -14.62
C SER A 463 16.53 -27.65 -13.17
N ALA A 464 17.54 -26.86 -12.85
CA ALA A 464 17.71 -26.25 -11.53
C ALA A 464 16.63 -25.20 -11.22
N TYR A 465 15.91 -24.71 -12.23
CA TYR A 465 14.83 -23.74 -12.06
C TYR A 465 13.72 -24.25 -11.12
N TYR A 466 13.24 -25.49 -11.30
CA TYR A 466 12.09 -25.98 -10.55
C TYR A 466 12.32 -26.09 -9.04
N PRO A 467 13.47 -26.61 -8.55
CA PRO A 467 13.79 -26.52 -7.12
C PRO A 467 13.84 -25.08 -6.61
N ARG A 468 14.47 -24.15 -7.35
CA ARG A 468 14.57 -22.75 -6.93
C ARG A 468 13.20 -22.11 -6.74
N VAL A 469 12.23 -22.39 -7.62
CA VAL A 469 10.85 -21.87 -7.48
C VAL A 469 10.24 -22.23 -6.12
N LEU A 470 10.62 -23.37 -5.55
CA LEU A 470 10.09 -23.83 -4.28
C LEU A 470 10.88 -23.36 -3.06
N THR A 471 12.15 -22.96 -3.23
CA THR A 471 13.06 -22.68 -2.11
C THR A 471 13.51 -21.22 -2.03
N GLU A 472 13.40 -20.47 -3.12
CA GLU A 472 13.91 -19.11 -3.23
C GLU A 472 12.78 -18.10 -3.50
N ARG A 473 13.08 -16.82 -3.27
CA ARG A 473 12.14 -15.73 -3.54
C ARG A 473 12.22 -15.35 -5.01
N MET A 474 11.23 -15.76 -5.79
CA MET A 474 11.12 -15.48 -7.21
C MET A 474 10.52 -14.11 -7.51
N THR A 475 10.89 -13.52 -8.65
CA THR A 475 10.31 -12.25 -9.13
C THR A 475 9.08 -12.54 -9.99
N ARG A 476 7.95 -11.87 -9.72
CA ARG A 476 6.74 -12.01 -10.55
C ARG A 476 6.86 -11.17 -11.81
N VAL A 477 6.46 -11.71 -12.96
CA VAL A 477 6.55 -10.98 -14.25
C VAL A 477 5.27 -11.14 -15.06
N LEU A 478 4.83 -10.02 -15.65
CA LEU A 478 3.78 -9.96 -16.66
C LEU A 478 4.43 -9.69 -18.02
N VAL A 479 4.02 -10.44 -19.04
CA VAL A 479 4.57 -10.34 -20.38
C VAL A 479 3.45 -10.14 -21.38
N ASP A 480 3.53 -9.07 -22.17
CA ASP A 480 2.73 -8.88 -23.37
C ASP A 480 3.18 -9.89 -24.45
N ALA A 481 2.42 -10.98 -24.55
CA ALA A 481 2.68 -12.07 -25.48
C ALA A 481 2.42 -11.66 -26.93
N SER A 482 1.49 -10.74 -27.19
CA SER A 482 1.21 -10.25 -28.54
C SER A 482 2.43 -9.54 -29.11
N ASN A 483 3.04 -8.65 -28.33
CA ASN A 483 4.24 -7.94 -28.74
C ASN A 483 5.45 -8.88 -28.87
N VAL A 484 5.69 -9.76 -27.89
CA VAL A 484 6.81 -10.71 -27.94
C VAL A 484 6.69 -11.66 -29.14
N ALA A 485 5.51 -12.20 -29.41
CA ALA A 485 5.30 -13.09 -30.56
C ALA A 485 5.58 -12.38 -31.89
N ARG A 486 5.32 -11.07 -31.98
CA ARG A 486 5.45 -10.25 -33.19
C ARG A 486 6.75 -9.42 -33.26
N HIS A 487 7.66 -9.56 -32.29
CA HIS A 487 8.90 -8.79 -32.20
C HIS A 487 9.70 -8.75 -33.52
N THR A 488 9.83 -9.90 -34.19
CA THR A 488 10.51 -9.98 -35.49
C THR A 488 9.49 -10.22 -36.60
N PRO A 489 9.43 -9.36 -37.65
CA PRO A 489 8.46 -9.51 -38.73
C PRO A 489 8.73 -10.79 -39.53
N ASN A 490 7.74 -11.66 -39.59
CA ASN A 490 7.72 -12.81 -40.50
C ASN A 490 7.19 -12.36 -41.87
N ARG A 491 7.64 -13.00 -42.96
CA ARG A 491 7.14 -12.79 -44.34
C ARG A 491 5.61 -12.85 -44.45
N TYR A 492 4.95 -13.59 -43.55
CA TYR A 492 3.50 -13.79 -43.52
C TYR A 492 2.77 -12.96 -42.45
N GLY A 493 3.46 -12.09 -41.72
CA GLY A 493 2.88 -11.27 -40.65
C GLY A 493 2.36 -12.06 -39.43
N LYS A 494 2.63 -13.38 -39.36
CA LYS A 494 2.26 -14.22 -38.21
C LYS A 494 3.25 -14.02 -37.07
N GLY A 495 2.73 -14.00 -35.85
CA GLY A 495 3.53 -14.15 -34.64
C GLY A 495 4.24 -15.51 -34.62
N GLN A 496 5.36 -15.58 -33.91
CA GLN A 496 6.20 -16.77 -33.85
C GLN A 496 6.21 -17.32 -32.43
N LEU A 497 5.72 -18.54 -32.23
CA LEU A 497 5.66 -19.19 -30.91
C LEU A 497 7.04 -19.33 -30.28
N ARG A 498 8.09 -19.52 -31.10
CA ARG A 498 9.48 -19.62 -30.63
C ARG A 498 9.91 -18.44 -29.76
N HIS A 499 9.49 -17.21 -30.08
CA HIS A 499 9.87 -16.02 -29.30
C HIS A 499 9.26 -16.05 -27.90
N LEU A 500 8.04 -16.57 -27.75
CA LEU A 500 7.41 -16.74 -26.43
C LEU A 500 8.14 -17.79 -25.60
N LEU A 501 8.56 -18.90 -26.23
CA LEU A 501 9.32 -19.95 -25.56
C LEU A 501 10.71 -19.45 -25.14
N GLU A 502 11.39 -18.71 -26.01
CA GLU A 502 12.68 -18.08 -25.71
C GLU A 502 12.57 -17.06 -24.57
N MET A 503 11.56 -16.18 -24.60
CA MET A 503 11.29 -15.22 -23.52
C MET A 503 11.02 -15.93 -22.20
N ARG A 504 10.20 -17.00 -22.21
CA ARG A 504 9.92 -17.81 -21.02
C ARG A 504 11.22 -18.41 -20.47
N ASP A 505 12.03 -19.01 -21.33
CA ASP A 505 13.27 -19.67 -20.90
C ASP A 505 14.28 -18.64 -20.36
N GLU A 506 14.32 -17.42 -20.90
CA GLU A 506 15.15 -16.33 -20.39
C GLU A 506 14.66 -15.81 -19.03
N LEU A 507 13.35 -15.57 -18.87
CA LEU A 507 12.78 -15.17 -17.57
C LEU A 507 12.98 -16.25 -16.49
N ARG A 508 12.95 -17.53 -16.86
CA ARG A 508 13.31 -18.63 -15.96
C ARG A 508 14.78 -18.60 -15.53
N ARG A 509 15.70 -18.17 -16.42
CA ARG A 509 17.11 -17.97 -16.05
C ARG A 509 17.29 -16.80 -15.09
N LEU A 510 16.44 -15.78 -15.20
CA LEU A 510 16.40 -14.59 -14.33
C LEU A 510 15.56 -14.80 -13.06
N ASP A 511 15.26 -16.06 -12.70
CA ASP A 511 14.56 -16.41 -11.46
C ASP A 511 13.20 -15.69 -11.31
N CYS A 512 12.43 -15.72 -12.41
CA CYS A 512 11.08 -15.19 -12.44
C CYS A 512 10.03 -16.31 -12.30
N PHE A 513 9.06 -16.11 -11.42
CA PHE A 513 7.86 -16.94 -11.24
C PHE A 513 6.78 -16.18 -10.42
N PRO A 514 5.49 -16.25 -10.79
CA PRO A 514 4.98 -16.79 -12.05
C PRO A 514 5.33 -15.89 -13.24
N ILE A 515 5.32 -16.47 -14.43
CA ILE A 515 5.55 -15.76 -15.70
C ILE A 515 4.23 -15.73 -16.46
N LEU A 516 3.48 -14.65 -16.31
CA LEU A 516 2.14 -14.51 -16.88
C LEU A 516 2.22 -13.91 -18.28
N PHE A 517 2.00 -14.74 -19.30
CA PHE A 517 1.86 -14.28 -20.69
C PHE A 517 0.41 -13.89 -20.96
N TYR A 518 0.18 -12.62 -21.31
CA TYR A 518 -1.12 -12.11 -21.74
C TYR A 518 -1.11 -11.82 -23.23
N ALA A 519 -2.04 -12.42 -23.96
CA ALA A 519 -2.14 -12.33 -25.41
C ALA A 519 -3.49 -11.74 -25.83
N ASP A 520 -3.51 -10.99 -26.93
CA ASP A 520 -4.77 -10.57 -27.54
C ASP A 520 -5.59 -11.77 -28.02
N ALA A 521 -6.91 -11.61 -28.03
CA ALA A 521 -7.83 -12.58 -28.63
C ALA A 521 -7.49 -12.92 -30.10
N SER A 522 -6.85 -11.99 -30.82
CA SER A 522 -6.46 -12.16 -32.22
C SER A 522 -5.28 -13.13 -32.38
N LEU A 523 -4.36 -13.18 -31.41
CA LEU A 523 -3.07 -13.89 -31.57
C LEU A 523 -3.26 -15.38 -31.85
N ARG A 524 -4.29 -16.01 -31.27
CA ARG A 524 -4.63 -17.43 -31.47
C ARG A 524 -4.86 -17.82 -32.94
N TYR A 525 -5.23 -16.85 -33.79
CA TYR A 525 -5.44 -17.05 -35.22
C TYR A 525 -4.23 -16.65 -36.07
N PHE A 526 -3.38 -15.78 -35.54
CA PHE A 526 -2.26 -15.14 -36.24
C PHE A 526 -0.89 -15.56 -35.68
N ILE A 527 -0.74 -16.84 -35.34
CA ILE A 527 0.52 -17.47 -34.90
C ILE A 527 0.85 -18.67 -35.79
N ASP A 528 2.14 -19.00 -35.93
CA ASP A 528 2.62 -20.11 -36.75
C ASP A 528 2.21 -21.50 -36.20
N GLU A 529 2.56 -21.81 -34.95
CA GLU A 529 2.28 -23.08 -34.27
C GLU A 529 0.94 -23.05 -33.50
N ALA A 530 -0.17 -22.76 -34.20
CA ALA A 530 -1.47 -22.50 -33.57
C ALA A 530 -2.03 -23.64 -32.69
N THR A 531 -1.73 -24.91 -33.00
CA THR A 531 -2.15 -26.03 -32.15
C THR A 531 -1.43 -26.03 -30.82
N LYS A 532 -0.10 -25.91 -30.83
CA LYS A 532 0.70 -25.87 -29.60
C LYS A 532 0.42 -24.62 -28.77
N PHE A 533 0.17 -23.48 -29.42
CA PHE A 533 -0.31 -22.27 -28.74
C PHE A 533 -1.65 -22.52 -28.03
N ARG A 534 -2.63 -23.15 -28.70
CA ARG A 534 -3.90 -23.51 -28.06
C ARG A 534 -3.72 -24.46 -26.88
N ASP A 535 -2.78 -25.40 -26.98
CA ASP A 535 -2.46 -26.29 -25.86
C ASP A 535 -1.88 -25.50 -24.68
N MET A 536 -0.97 -24.56 -24.91
CA MET A 536 -0.43 -23.67 -23.86
C MET A 536 -1.52 -22.82 -23.20
N VAL A 537 -2.48 -22.32 -23.99
CA VAL A 537 -3.65 -21.59 -23.46
C VAL A 537 -4.54 -22.52 -22.61
N ALA A 538 -4.83 -23.73 -23.10
CA ALA A 538 -5.65 -24.71 -22.38
C ALA A 538 -4.99 -25.18 -21.07
N HIS A 539 -3.66 -25.19 -21.01
CA HIS A 539 -2.89 -25.50 -19.81
C HIS A 539 -2.73 -24.30 -18.87
N GLY A 540 -3.14 -23.09 -19.24
CA GLY A 540 -2.97 -21.88 -18.42
C GLY A 540 -1.55 -21.28 -18.46
N GLU A 541 -0.70 -21.70 -19.39
CA GLU A 541 0.62 -21.09 -19.60
C GLU A 541 0.51 -19.69 -20.24
N ILE A 542 -0.54 -19.48 -21.05
CA ILE A 542 -0.85 -18.22 -21.71
C ILE A 542 -2.30 -17.86 -21.43
N ILE A 543 -2.53 -16.64 -20.97
CA ILE A 543 -3.85 -16.06 -20.77
C ILE A 543 -4.20 -15.25 -22.03
N VAL A 544 -5.38 -15.50 -22.59
CA VAL A 544 -5.85 -14.81 -23.80
C VAL A 544 -7.00 -13.91 -23.42
N ALA A 545 -6.94 -12.64 -23.82
CA ALA A 545 -8.03 -11.69 -23.64
C ALA A 545 -9.32 -12.17 -24.32
N ASP A 546 -10.46 -11.73 -23.80
CA ASP A 546 -11.75 -12.03 -24.38
C ASP A 546 -11.93 -11.40 -25.77
N LYS A 547 -12.89 -11.93 -26.54
CA LYS A 547 -13.12 -11.42 -27.88
C LYS A 547 -13.65 -9.99 -27.81
N GLY A 548 -12.89 -9.04 -28.37
CA GLY A 548 -13.29 -7.64 -28.46
C GLY A 548 -12.64 -6.73 -27.43
N THR A 549 -11.82 -7.30 -26.54
CA THR A 549 -10.90 -6.58 -25.66
C THR A 549 -9.46 -6.78 -26.14
N GLU A 550 -8.65 -5.73 -25.99
CA GLU A 550 -7.21 -5.79 -26.22
C GLU A 550 -6.51 -6.28 -24.95
N ALA A 551 -5.34 -6.91 -25.05
CA ALA A 551 -4.61 -7.36 -23.87
C ALA A 551 -4.17 -6.21 -22.95
N ASP A 552 -4.16 -4.98 -23.46
CA ASP A 552 -3.86 -3.75 -22.73
C ASP A 552 -5.03 -3.27 -21.83
N GLU A 553 -6.26 -3.73 -22.08
CA GLU A 553 -7.47 -3.42 -21.31
C GLU A 553 -7.68 -4.39 -20.14
#